data_AF-A0A6V7NLF6-F1
#
_entry.id   AF-A0A6V7NLF6-F1
#
_cell.length_a   1.000
_cell.length_b   1.000
_cell.length_c   1.000
_cell.angle_alpha   90.00
_cell.angle_beta   90.00
_cell.angle_gamma   90.00
#
_symmetry.space_group_name_H-M   'P 1'
#
loop_
_entity.id
_entity.type
_entity.pdbx_description
1 polymer ?
#
loop_
_entity_poly.entity_id
_entity_poly.type
_entity_poly.pdbx_seq_one_letter_code
_entity_poly.pdbx_strand_id
1 'polypeptide(L)'
;MQIMATSALHAEAIALLEALKEAIKRGISKAIVEIDSQNLFSYVSSQIEPSWRLQNIIDRCTSLAKHLQQCIFVKIYREANRAADYLASHALNSRSKLVFDPTSDLPIDFVRILFKDSAGRVFLRKV
;
A
#
# COMPACT_ATOMS: atom_id res chain seq x y z
N MET A 1 -6.25 -17.27 -2.03
CA MET A 1 -4.98 -17.01 -2.73
C MET A 1 -3.93 -16.69 -1.68
N GLN A 2 -2.94 -17.56 -1.50
CA GLN A 2 -1.83 -17.35 -0.57
C GLN A 2 -0.79 -16.50 -1.31
N ILE A 3 -0.50 -15.30 -0.81
CA ILE A 3 0.46 -14.39 -1.42
C ILE A 3 1.84 -14.78 -0.91
N MET A 4 2.63 -15.49 -1.70
CA MET A 4 4.05 -15.69 -1.41
C MET A 4 4.85 -14.59 -2.09
N ALA A 5 5.21 -13.56 -1.33
CA ALA A 5 6.16 -12.56 -1.78
C ALA A 5 7.59 -13.13 -1.68
N THR A 6 8.39 -12.90 -2.71
CA THR A 6 9.78 -13.38 -2.80
C THR A 6 10.81 -12.32 -2.39
N SER A 7 10.37 -11.08 -2.18
CA SER A 7 11.17 -9.96 -1.71
C SER A 7 10.26 -8.86 -1.14
N ALA A 8 10.84 -7.90 -0.40
CA ALA A 8 10.09 -6.74 0.12
C ALA A 8 9.43 -5.95 -1.03
N LEU A 9 10.18 -5.66 -2.10
CA LEU A 9 9.64 -4.95 -3.26
C LEU A 9 8.52 -5.72 -3.98
N HIS A 10 8.61 -7.06 -4.01
CA HIS A 10 7.53 -7.89 -4.55
C HIS A 10 6.29 -7.82 -3.64
N ALA A 11 6.45 -7.84 -2.32
CA ALA A 11 5.35 -7.68 -1.37
C ALA A 11 4.67 -6.31 -1.53
N GLU A 12 5.45 -5.23 -1.65
CA GLU A 12 4.94 -3.87 -1.87
C GLU A 12 4.16 -3.76 -3.19
N ALA A 13 4.68 -4.33 -4.28
CA ALA A 13 3.99 -4.33 -5.56
C ALA A 13 2.65 -5.09 -5.52
N ILE A 14 2.61 -6.22 -4.80
CA ILE A 14 1.36 -6.95 -4.58
C ILE A 14 0.39 -6.17 -3.68
N ALA A 15 0.90 -5.53 -2.62
CA ALA A 15 0.08 -4.70 -1.74
C ALA A 15 -0.60 -3.57 -2.52
N LEU A 16 0.15 -2.91 -3.40
CA LEU A 16 -0.40 -1.90 -4.31
C LEU A 16 -1.48 -2.49 -5.24
N LEU A 17 -1.21 -3.65 -5.84
CA LEU A 17 -2.18 -4.31 -6.73
C LEU A 17 -3.49 -4.63 -6.01
N GLU A 18 -3.43 -5.15 -4.78
CA GLU A 18 -4.61 -5.44 -3.98
C GLU A 18 -5.33 -4.18 -3.52
N ALA A 19 -4.60 -3.11 -3.16
CA ALA A 19 -5.20 -1.82 -2.83
C ALA A 19 -6.00 -1.22 -4.00
N LEU A 20 -5.46 -1.25 -5.22
CA LEU A 20 -6.15 -0.77 -6.41
C LEU A 20 -7.39 -1.61 -6.75
N LYS A 21 -7.30 -2.94 -6.66
CA LYS A 21 -8.46 -3.82 -6.85
C LYS A 21 -9.56 -3.52 -5.84
N GLU A 22 -9.19 -3.35 -4.57
CA GLU A 22 -10.16 -3.06 -3.51
C GLU A 22 -10.78 -1.68 -3.69
N ALA A 23 -10.00 -0.68 -4.13
CA ALA A 23 -10.53 0.66 -4.44
C ALA A 23 -11.60 0.60 -5.54
N ILE A 24 -11.30 -0.09 -6.66
CA ILE A 24 -12.25 -0.28 -7.76
C ILE A 24 -13.49 -1.04 -7.28
N LYS A 25 -13.30 -2.12 -6.52
CA LYS A 25 -14.40 -2.92 -5.97
C LYS A 25 -15.33 -2.08 -5.07
N ARG A 26 -14.79 -1.12 -4.34
CA ARG A 26 -15.55 -0.19 -3.47
C ARG A 26 -16.15 0.99 -4.24
N GLY A 27 -15.96 1.09 -5.54
CA GLY A 27 -16.45 2.21 -6.35
C GLY A 27 -15.73 3.53 -6.08
N ILE A 28 -14.50 3.49 -5.53
CA ILE A 28 -13.68 4.70 -5.40
C ILE A 28 -13.34 5.18 -6.80
N SER A 29 -13.63 6.45 -7.10
CA SER A 29 -13.39 7.05 -8.42
C SER A 29 -12.07 7.81 -8.49
N LYS A 30 -11.62 8.38 -7.37
CA LYS A 30 -10.40 9.18 -7.27
C LYS A 30 -9.53 8.70 -6.11
N ALA A 31 -8.24 8.50 -6.35
CA ALA A 31 -7.31 8.01 -5.35
C ALA A 31 -5.96 8.73 -5.40
N ILE A 32 -5.38 8.95 -4.22
CA ILE A 32 -3.97 9.28 -4.05
C ILE A 32 -3.33 8.03 -3.43
N VAL A 33 -2.34 7.47 -4.11
CA VAL A 33 -1.62 6.29 -3.68
C VAL A 33 -0.26 6.73 -3.16
N GLU A 34 -0.07 6.60 -1.85
CA GLU A 34 1.16 6.98 -1.18
C GLU A 34 2.15 5.80 -1.15
N ILE A 35 3.38 6.04 -1.60
CA ILE A 35 4.42 5.02 -1.76
C ILE A 35 5.68 5.44 -1.01
N ASP A 36 6.10 4.65 -0.03
CA ASP A 36 7.34 4.84 0.73
C ASP A 36 8.57 4.14 0.12
N SER A 37 8.36 3.28 -0.88
CA SER A 37 9.41 2.61 -1.65
C SER A 37 9.84 3.40 -2.90
N GLN A 38 11.13 3.75 -2.97
CA GLN A 38 11.66 4.51 -4.12
C GLN A 38 11.59 3.70 -5.42
N ASN A 39 11.95 2.42 -5.36
CA ASN A 39 11.96 1.55 -6.54
C ASN A 39 10.54 1.37 -7.09
N LEU A 40 9.56 1.09 -6.20
CA LEU A 40 8.17 0.92 -6.63
C LEU A 40 7.63 2.20 -7.26
N PHE A 41 7.90 3.36 -6.63
CA PHE A 41 7.49 4.66 -7.16
C PHE A 41 8.08 4.93 -8.56
N SER A 42 9.38 4.66 -8.75
CA SER A 42 10.04 4.82 -10.04
C SER A 42 9.45 3.91 -11.13
N TYR A 43 9.02 2.69 -10.78
CA TYR A 43 8.37 1.79 -11.73
C TYR A 43 6.97 2.24 -12.14
N VAL A 44 6.10 2.56 -11.17
CA VAL A 44 4.71 2.95 -11.49
C VAL A 44 4.60 4.34 -12.12
N SER A 45 5.62 5.17 -11.93
CA SER A 45 5.75 6.48 -12.58
C SER A 45 6.49 6.42 -13.92
N SER A 46 6.79 5.21 -14.43
CA SER A 46 7.52 4.99 -15.69
C SER A 46 8.87 5.72 -15.78
N GLN A 47 9.54 5.95 -14.65
CA GLN A 47 10.88 6.53 -14.62
C GLN A 47 11.96 5.50 -14.94
N ILE A 48 11.71 4.24 -14.55
CA ILE A 48 12.63 3.12 -14.72
C ILE A 48 11.79 1.90 -15.10
N GLU A 49 12.32 1.07 -15.99
CA GLU A 49 11.71 -0.22 -16.33
C GLU A 49 11.84 -1.22 -15.16
N PRO A 50 10.75 -1.89 -14.76
CA PRO A 50 10.82 -2.91 -13.72
C PRO A 50 11.54 -4.16 -14.23
N SER A 51 12.08 -4.94 -13.29
CA SER A 51 12.59 -6.27 -13.65
C SER A 51 11.46 -7.15 -14.20
N TRP A 52 11.80 -8.10 -15.09
CA TRP A 52 10.83 -9.03 -15.71
C TRP A 52 9.90 -9.74 -14.69
N ARG A 53 10.39 -10.00 -13.47
CA ARG A 53 9.61 -10.63 -12.39
C ARG A 53 8.48 -9.74 -11.86
N LEU A 54 8.67 -8.42 -11.91
CA LEU A 54 7.72 -7.42 -11.42
C LEU A 54 6.90 -6.80 -12.56
N GLN A 55 7.37 -6.86 -13.80
CA GLN A 55 6.74 -6.24 -14.98
C GLN A 55 5.22 -6.47 -15.02
N ASN A 56 4.79 -7.74 -15.01
CA ASN A 56 3.36 -8.08 -15.06
C ASN A 56 2.55 -7.49 -13.89
N ILE A 57 3.14 -7.37 -12.70
CA ILE A 57 2.45 -6.79 -11.55
C ILE A 57 2.33 -5.27 -11.73
N ILE A 58 3.42 -4.61 -12.14
CA ILE A 58 3.45 -3.17 -12.39
C ILE A 58 2.50 -2.77 -13.53
N ASP A 59 2.47 -3.54 -14.62
CA ASP A 59 1.56 -3.31 -15.75
C ASP A 59 0.10 -3.41 -15.30
N ARG A 60 -0.22 -4.38 -14.44
CA ARG A 60 -1.56 -4.51 -13.87
C ARG A 60 -1.89 -3.37 -12.93
N CYS A 61 -0.96 -2.93 -12.09
CA CYS A 61 -1.16 -1.78 -11.22
C CYS A 61 -1.44 -0.51 -12.03
N THR A 62 -0.61 -0.21 -13.02
CA THR A 62 -0.77 0.98 -13.86
C THR A 62 -2.04 0.92 -14.71
N SER A 63 -2.42 -0.26 -15.21
CA SER A 63 -3.69 -0.48 -15.91
C SER A 63 -4.91 -0.24 -15.00
N LEU A 64 -4.94 -0.83 -13.80
CA LEU A 64 -6.03 -0.59 -12.85
C LEU A 64 -6.11 0.86 -12.39
N ALA A 65 -4.96 1.52 -12.18
CA ALA A 65 -4.92 2.93 -11.85
C ALA A 65 -5.59 3.81 -12.93
N LYS A 66 -5.47 3.43 -14.21
CA LYS A 66 -6.16 4.11 -15.33
C LYS A 66 -7.66 3.86 -15.39
N HIS A 67 -8.18 2.85 -14.68
CA HIS A 67 -9.63 2.62 -14.59
C HIS A 67 -10.30 3.58 -13.59
N LEU A 68 -9.54 4.17 -12.67
CA LEU A 68 -10.01 5.24 -11.80
C LEU A 68 -10.12 6.52 -12.62
N GLN A 69 -11.10 7.38 -12.32
CA GLN A 69 -11.22 8.70 -12.97
C GLN A 69 -9.98 9.55 -12.73
N GLN A 70 -9.36 9.41 -11.56
CA GLN A 70 -8.11 10.06 -11.22
C GLN A 70 -7.33 9.19 -10.24
N CYS A 71 -6.11 8.81 -10.59
CA CYS A 71 -5.19 8.13 -9.69
C CYS A 71 -3.83 8.80 -9.77
N ILE A 72 -3.28 9.21 -8.63
CA ILE A 72 -1.96 9.85 -8.55
C ILE A 72 -1.09 9.02 -7.61
N PHE A 73 0.10 8.66 -8.07
CA PHE A 73 1.13 8.08 -7.21
C PHE A 73 1.96 9.20 -6.61
N VAL A 74 2.14 9.19 -5.29
CA VAL A 74 2.98 10.15 -4.58
C VAL A 74 4.02 9.42 -3.75
N LYS A 75 5.25 9.91 -3.81
CA LYS A 75 6.33 9.43 -2.96
C LYS A 75 6.19 10.06 -1.57
N ILE A 76 6.13 9.24 -0.53
CA ILE A 76 6.14 9.71 0.86
C ILE A 76 7.37 9.19 1.61
N TYR A 77 7.61 9.78 2.78
CA TYR A 77 8.56 9.26 3.76
C TYR A 77 7.96 8.03 4.44
N ARG A 78 8.81 7.06 4.79
CA ARG A 78 8.38 5.82 5.45
C ARG A 78 7.68 6.07 6.78
N GLU A 79 8.10 7.11 7.49
CA GLU A 79 7.54 7.54 8.77
C GLU A 79 6.09 8.03 8.67
N ALA A 80 5.64 8.42 7.48
CA ALA A 80 4.24 8.72 7.19
C ALA A 80 3.44 7.44 6.87
N ASN A 81 4.08 6.40 6.33
CA ASN A 81 3.41 5.15 5.94
C ASN A 81 3.16 4.15 7.08
N ARG A 82 3.10 4.62 8.33
CA ARG A 82 3.09 3.76 9.53
C ARG A 82 1.86 2.86 9.62
N ALA A 83 0.73 3.30 9.09
CA ALA A 83 -0.49 2.51 9.09
C ALA A 83 -0.32 1.24 8.23
N ALA A 84 0.19 1.39 7.01
CA ALA A 84 0.45 0.25 6.12
C ALA A 84 1.58 -0.64 6.67
N ASP A 85 2.67 -0.06 7.17
CA ASP A 85 3.79 -0.78 7.80
C ASP A 85 3.31 -1.63 9.02
N TYR A 86 2.40 -1.08 9.83
CA TYR A 86 1.80 -1.81 10.95
C TYR A 86 0.98 -3.00 10.46
N LEU A 87 0.09 -2.80 9.49
CA LEU A 87 -0.75 -3.87 8.95
C LEU A 87 0.08 -4.97 8.29
N ALA A 88 1.12 -4.60 7.54
CA ALA A 88 2.04 -5.56 6.93
C ALA A 88 2.77 -6.38 8.00
N SER A 89 3.29 -5.73 9.03
CA SER A 89 3.97 -6.40 10.16
C SER A 89 3.02 -7.30 10.95
N HIS A 90 1.78 -6.87 11.14
CA HIS A 90 0.75 -7.64 11.82
C HIS A 90 0.35 -8.89 11.00
N ALA A 91 0.28 -8.75 9.68
CA ALA A 91 -0.02 -9.85 8.77
C ALA A 91 1.07 -10.95 8.78
N LEU A 92 2.35 -10.61 9.01
CA LEU A 92 3.42 -11.61 9.11
C LEU A 92 3.22 -12.61 10.25
N ASN A 93 2.54 -12.20 11.32
CA ASN A 93 2.23 -13.04 12.47
C ASN A 93 0.87 -13.76 12.33
N SER A 94 0.16 -13.52 11.23
CA SER A 94 -1.20 -14.03 11.00
C SER A 94 -1.19 -15.15 9.97
N ARG A 95 -1.86 -16.26 10.27
CA ARG A 95 -1.97 -17.41 9.33
C ARG A 95 -3.12 -17.26 8.33
N SER A 96 -3.97 -16.26 8.51
CA SER A 96 -5.17 -16.01 7.71
C SER A 96 -5.20 -14.58 7.18
N LYS A 97 -5.98 -14.37 6.11
CA LYS A 97 -6.29 -13.03 5.61
C LYS A 97 -7.12 -12.31 6.67
N LEU A 98 -6.62 -11.16 7.12
CA LEU A 98 -7.34 -10.26 8.00
C LEU A 98 -7.99 -9.15 7.17
N VAL A 99 -9.27 -8.87 7.44
CA VAL A 99 -10.00 -7.73 6.88
C VAL A 99 -10.59 -6.98 8.05
N PHE A 100 -10.22 -5.72 8.17
CA PHE A 100 -10.77 -4.84 9.19
C PHE A 100 -11.83 -3.93 8.54
N ASP A 101 -13.05 -4.00 9.06
CA ASP A 101 -14.18 -3.12 8.77
C ASP A 101 -14.26 -2.05 9.89
N PRO A 102 -14.76 -0.82 9.62
CA PRO A 102 -15.26 0.09 10.66
C PRO A 102 -16.04 -0.56 11.83
N THR A 103 -16.73 -1.68 11.61
CA THR A 103 -17.45 -2.44 12.65
C THR A 103 -16.61 -3.49 13.37
N SER A 104 -15.33 -3.67 13.01
CA SER A 104 -14.44 -4.67 13.57
C SER A 104 -13.65 -4.12 14.76
N ASP A 105 -13.27 -5.00 15.70
CA ASP A 105 -12.28 -4.66 16.70
C ASP A 105 -10.91 -4.44 16.04
N LEU A 106 -10.55 -3.17 15.90
CA LEU A 106 -9.22 -2.76 15.43
C LEU A 106 -8.20 -2.87 16.56
N PRO A 107 -6.98 -3.38 16.31
CA PRO A 107 -5.90 -3.33 17.29
C PRO A 107 -5.70 -1.89 17.79
N ILE A 108 -5.67 -1.70 19.11
CA ILE A 108 -5.60 -0.36 19.73
C ILE A 108 -4.41 0.47 19.22
N ASP A 109 -3.29 -0.19 18.91
CA ASP A 109 -2.12 0.45 18.34
C ASP A 109 -2.36 0.98 16.93
N PHE A 110 -3.14 0.27 16.12
CA PHE A 110 -3.53 0.70 14.79
C PHE A 110 -4.46 1.92 14.86
N VAL A 111 -5.47 1.87 15.73
CA VAL A 111 -6.37 3.02 15.99
C VAL A 111 -5.57 4.25 16.41
N ARG A 112 -4.59 4.07 17.28
CA ARG A 112 -3.69 5.15 17.73
C ARG A 112 -2.83 5.71 16.61
N ILE A 113 -2.41 4.90 15.65
CA ILE A 113 -1.69 5.38 14.45
C ILE A 113 -2.63 6.24 13.61
N LEU A 114 -3.83 5.74 13.28
CA LEU A 114 -4.82 6.47 12.48
C LEU A 114 -5.21 7.80 13.12
N PHE A 115 -5.46 7.83 14.43
CA PHE A 115 -5.79 9.08 15.13
C PHE A 115 -4.68 10.12 14.99
N LYS A 116 -3.42 9.72 15.15
CA LYS A 116 -2.30 10.66 15.02
C LYS A 116 -2.08 11.14 13.59
N ASP A 117 -2.35 10.26 12.61
CA ASP A 117 -2.30 10.58 11.19
C ASP A 117 -3.36 11.61 10.83
N SER A 118 -4.60 11.42 11.29
CA SER A 118 -5.70 12.38 11.14
C SER A 118 -5.42 13.75 11.80
N ALA A 119 -4.59 13.77 12.84
CA ALA A 119 -4.16 14.99 13.53
C ALA A 119 -2.94 15.68 12.87
N GLY A 120 -2.46 15.18 11.71
CA GLY A 120 -1.34 15.76 10.96
C GLY A 120 0.01 15.67 11.67
N ARG A 121 0.20 14.70 12.57
CA ARG A 121 1.45 14.59 13.35
C ARG A 121 2.58 13.99 12.52
N VAL A 122 3.69 14.70 12.45
CA VAL A 122 4.94 14.21 11.83
C VAL A 122 5.70 13.34 12.82
N PHE A 123 6.20 12.20 12.34
CA PHE A 123 7.02 11.29 13.14
C PHE A 123 8.48 11.32 12.70
N LEU A 124 9.38 11.50 13.66
CA LEU A 124 10.81 11.31 13.46
C LEU A 124 11.16 9.85 13.67
N ARG A 125 12.06 9.33 12.83
CA ARG A 125 12.64 8.01 13.04
C ARG A 125 13.46 7.99 14.33
N LYS A 126 13.25 6.97 15.16
CA LYS A 126 14.28 6.55 16.12
C LYS A 126 15.35 5.81 15.33
N VAL A 127 16.54 6.39 15.25
CA VAL A 127 17.74 5.78 14.69
C VAL A 127 18.08 4.54 15.52
#